data_AF-A0A136JVU3-F1
#
_entry.id   AF-A0A136JVU3-F1
#
_cell.length_a   1.000
_cell.length_b   1.000
_cell.length_c   1.000
_cell.angle_alpha   90.00
_cell.angle_beta   90.00
_cell.angle_gamma   90.00
#
_symmetry.space_group_name_H-M   'P 1'
#
loop_
_entity.id
_entity.type
_entity.pdbx_description
1 polymer ?
#
loop_
_entity_poly.entity_id
_entity_poly.type
_entity_poly.pdbx_seq_one_letter_code
_entity_poly.pdbx_strand_id
1 'polypeptide(L)'
;MGCVKQSPVAPPLTPPSPQAPSSSSPCPFGEQQVTTDTLYFGTAMQGGVVSKAEWAAFLNENVAPGFPEGFTTWAASGQWRMADGAIERETSHVLQLTYDPHPHEKPPYAAS
;
A
#
# COMPACT_ATOMS: atom_id res chain seq x y z
N MET A 1 7.93 6.08 5.36
CA MET A 1 7.06 6.10 6.56
C MET A 1 6.37 7.45 6.60
N GLY A 2 5.05 7.45 6.79
CA GLY A 2 4.23 8.66 6.85
C GLY A 2 3.08 8.49 7.84
N CYS A 3 2.42 9.58 8.18
CA CYS A 3 1.21 9.57 9.00
C CYS A 3 0.00 9.79 8.11
N VAL A 4 -1.05 8.98 8.28
CA VAL A 4 -2.31 9.14 7.56
C VAL A 4 -3.48 9.09 8.53
N LYS A 5 -4.55 9.82 8.19
CA LYS A 5 -5.85 9.69 8.85
C LYS A 5 -6.52 8.45 8.29
N GLN A 6 -6.39 7.32 8.99
CA GLN A 6 -7.20 6.13 8.70
C GLN A 6 -8.68 6.49 8.92
N SER A 7 -9.59 5.95 8.09
CA SER A 7 -11.01 5.98 8.44
C SER A 7 -11.19 5.30 9.80
N PRO A 8 -11.98 5.88 10.73
CA PRO A 8 -12.07 5.33 12.08
C PRO A 8 -12.68 3.93 12.03
N VAL A 9 -11.86 2.91 12.27
CA VAL A 9 -12.36 1.67 12.87
C VAL A 9 -12.90 2.08 14.24
N ALA A 10 -14.22 2.06 14.40
CA ALA A 10 -14.87 2.56 15.60
C ALA A 10 -14.28 1.85 16.85
N PRO A 11 -13.64 2.58 17.77
CA PRO A 11 -13.14 1.98 19.00
C PRO A 11 -14.32 1.60 19.92
N PRO A 12 -14.22 0.51 20.70
CA PRO A 12 -15.22 0.20 21.72
C PRO A 12 -15.26 1.31 22.78
N LEU A 13 -16.46 1.81 23.08
CA LEU A 13 -16.72 2.88 24.04
C LEU A 13 -16.38 2.43 25.47
N THR A 14 -15.17 2.75 25.93
CA THR A 14 -14.76 2.57 27.34
C THR A 14 -14.20 3.90 27.86
N PRO A 15 -14.59 4.37 29.06
CA PRO A 15 -14.10 5.65 29.60
C PRO A 15 -12.59 5.60 29.92
N PRO A 16 -11.84 6.71 29.78
CA PRO A 16 -10.40 6.71 29.99
C PRO A 16 -10.03 6.80 31.48
N SER A 17 -9.19 5.87 31.94
CA SER A 17 -8.41 5.99 33.17
C SER A 17 -7.25 7.00 33.00
N PRO A 18 -6.78 7.69 34.06
CA PRO A 18 -5.73 8.70 33.94
C PRO A 18 -4.37 8.07 33.56
N GLN A 19 -3.85 8.43 32.38
CA GLN A 19 -2.59 7.91 31.82
C GLN A 19 -1.39 8.79 32.19
N ALA A 20 -0.29 8.11 32.55
CA ALA A 20 1.07 8.65 32.73
C ALA A 20 1.70 9.08 31.38
N PRO A 21 2.81 9.84 31.36
CA PRO A 21 3.19 10.65 30.20
C PRO A 21 3.69 9.83 29.00
N SER A 22 3.10 10.16 27.85
CA SER A 22 3.72 10.40 26.55
C SER A 22 4.74 9.37 26.07
N SER A 23 4.24 8.25 25.55
CA SER A 23 4.90 7.65 24.38
C SER A 23 4.89 8.71 23.27
N SER A 24 6.08 9.13 22.82
CA SER A 24 6.23 9.99 21.65
C SER A 24 5.79 9.18 20.43
N SER A 25 4.48 9.09 20.21
CA SER A 25 3.93 8.56 18.98
C SER A 25 4.44 9.46 17.86
N PRO A 26 5.07 8.90 16.81
CA PRO A 26 5.63 9.69 15.73
C PRO A 26 4.56 10.42 14.91
N CYS A 27 3.29 10.05 15.09
CA CYS A 27 2.15 10.69 14.46
C CYS A 27 1.30 11.51 15.45
N PRO A 28 0.71 12.63 15.00
CA PRO A 28 -0.29 13.37 15.75
C PRO A 28 -1.47 12.51 16.21
N PHE A 29 -2.18 12.96 17.24
CA PHE A 29 -3.39 12.29 17.70
C PHE A 29 -4.42 12.15 16.56
N GLY A 30 -4.94 10.94 16.38
CA GLY A 30 -5.89 10.61 15.30
C GLY A 30 -5.22 10.22 13.98
N GLU A 31 -3.89 10.08 13.94
CA GLU A 31 -3.14 9.60 12.79
C GLU A 31 -2.36 8.33 13.15
N GLN A 32 -2.24 7.43 12.18
CA GLN A 32 -1.49 6.20 12.32
C GLN A 32 -0.25 6.24 11.42
N GLN A 33 0.83 5.64 11.91
CA GLN A 33 2.04 5.45 11.14
C GLN A 33 1.80 4.38 10.09
N VAL A 34 2.12 4.68 8.84
CA VAL A 34 2.01 3.76 7.71
C VAL A 34 3.31 3.70 6.91
N THR A 35 3.46 2.59 6.21
CA THR A 35 4.44 2.41 5.16
C THR A 35 3.73 2.50 3.82
N THR A 36 4.38 3.18 2.87
CA THR A 36 3.89 3.29 1.49
C THR A 36 4.95 2.76 0.56
N ASP A 37 4.60 1.72 -0.20
CA ASP A 37 5.43 1.16 -1.24
C ASP A 37 4.88 1.58 -2.61
N THR A 38 5.76 1.96 -3.52
CA THR A 38 5.44 2.27 -4.91
C THR A 38 6.16 1.31 -5.82
N LEU A 39 5.37 0.49 -6.52
CA LEU A 39 5.85 -0.59 -7.39
C LEU A 39 5.59 -0.21 -8.84
N TYR A 40 6.59 -0.41 -9.70
CA TYR A 40 6.52 -0.12 -11.13
C TYR A 40 6.53 -1.42 -11.91
N PHE A 41 5.51 -1.64 -12.73
CA PHE A 41 5.34 -2.85 -13.54
C PHE A 41 5.37 -2.48 -15.02
N GLY A 42 6.41 -2.92 -15.73
CA GLY A 42 6.45 -2.85 -17.19
C GLY A 42 5.37 -3.73 -17.82
N THR A 43 4.77 -3.27 -18.92
CA THR A 43 3.72 -4.05 -19.60
C THR A 43 4.27 -4.96 -20.70
N ALA A 44 5.55 -4.85 -21.07
CA ALA A 44 6.14 -5.67 -22.10
C ALA A 44 6.42 -7.09 -21.58
N MET A 45 5.96 -8.11 -22.30
CA MET A 45 6.18 -9.51 -21.95
C MET A 45 6.48 -10.36 -23.21
N GLN A 46 7.07 -11.54 -23.01
CA GLN A 46 7.26 -12.47 -24.12
C GLN A 46 5.89 -12.88 -24.67
N GLY A 47 5.59 -12.46 -25.90
CA GLY A 47 4.29 -12.74 -26.55
C GLY A 47 3.31 -11.57 -26.59
N GLY A 48 3.65 -10.40 -26.06
CA GLY A 48 2.83 -9.20 -26.26
C GLY A 48 2.95 -8.15 -25.17
N VAL A 49 1.86 -7.42 -24.97
CA VAL A 49 1.72 -6.37 -23.95
C VAL A 49 0.59 -6.79 -23.01
N VAL A 50 0.82 -6.66 -21.70
CA VAL A 50 -0.20 -6.88 -20.67
C VAL A 50 -1.39 -5.98 -20.96
N SER A 51 -2.55 -6.58 -21.20
CA SER A 51 -3.80 -5.86 -21.41
C SER A 51 -4.35 -5.32 -20.09
N LYS A 52 -5.25 -4.33 -20.19
CA LYS A 52 -5.96 -3.79 -19.02
C LYS A 52 -6.74 -4.88 -18.26
N ALA A 53 -7.26 -5.88 -18.95
CA ALA A 53 -8.02 -6.97 -18.34
C ALA A 53 -7.10 -7.93 -17.56
N GLU A 54 -5.95 -8.29 -18.13
CA GLU A 54 -4.94 -9.11 -17.45
C GLU A 54 -4.36 -8.38 -16.22
N TRP A 55 -4.11 -7.08 -16.33
CA TRP A 55 -3.70 -6.26 -15.20
C TRP A 55 -4.75 -6.26 -14.08
N ALA A 56 -6.03 -6.07 -14.42
CA ALA A 56 -7.11 -6.11 -13.44
C ALA A 56 -7.26 -7.49 -12.78
N ALA A 57 -7.11 -8.58 -13.55
CA ALA A 57 -7.12 -9.93 -13.02
C ALA A 57 -5.96 -10.16 -12.03
N PHE A 58 -4.74 -9.77 -12.40
CA PHE A 58 -3.58 -9.84 -11.51
C PHE A 58 -3.84 -9.13 -10.18
N LEU A 59 -4.35 -7.90 -10.22
CA LEU A 59 -4.66 -7.12 -9.02
C LEU A 59 -5.70 -7.82 -8.14
N ASN A 60 -6.78 -8.35 -8.73
CA ASN A 60 -7.84 -9.00 -7.97
C ASN A 60 -7.40 -10.32 -7.35
N GLU A 61 -6.59 -11.11 -8.07
CA GLU A 61 -6.20 -12.45 -7.66
C GLU A 61 -5.00 -12.45 -6.70
N ASN A 62 -4.07 -11.50 -6.86
CA ASN A 62 -2.78 -11.54 -6.16
C ASN A 62 -2.56 -10.37 -5.20
N VAL A 63 -3.11 -9.18 -5.47
CA VAL A 63 -2.86 -7.98 -4.65
C VAL A 63 -4.00 -7.76 -3.65
N ALA A 64 -5.24 -7.73 -4.12
CA ALA A 64 -6.42 -7.45 -3.29
C ALA A 64 -6.56 -8.37 -2.05
N PRO A 65 -6.24 -9.68 -2.10
CA PRO A 65 -6.31 -10.54 -0.92
C PRO A 65 -5.34 -10.12 0.21
N GLY A 66 -4.18 -9.57 -0.15
CA GLY A 66 -3.18 -9.10 0.82
C GLY A 66 -3.42 -7.69 1.35
N PHE A 67 -4.15 -6.87 0.59
CA PHE A 67 -4.42 -5.46 0.92
C PHE A 67 -5.94 -5.19 0.91
N PRO A 68 -6.70 -5.78 1.86
CA PRO A 68 -8.16 -5.65 1.89
C PRO A 68 -8.64 -4.22 2.18
N GLU A 69 -7.80 -3.37 2.78
CA GLU A 69 -8.09 -1.95 2.98
C GLU A 69 -7.98 -1.12 1.68
N GLY A 70 -7.37 -1.71 0.64
CA GLY A 70 -7.28 -1.15 -0.69
C GLY A 70 -5.86 -0.77 -1.11
N PHE A 71 -5.76 -0.35 -2.37
CA PHE A 71 -4.54 0.12 -3.01
C PHE A 71 -4.90 1.05 -4.17
N THR A 72 -3.94 1.81 -4.67
CA THR A 72 -4.14 2.69 -5.83
C THR A 72 -3.26 2.25 -6.98
N THR A 73 -3.78 2.26 -8.20
CA THR A 73 -3.00 1.99 -9.42
C THR A 73 -3.31 2.98 -10.53
N TRP A 74 -2.33 3.29 -11.36
CA TRP A 74 -2.48 4.14 -12.53
C TRP A 74 -1.57 3.68 -13.67
N ALA A 75 -1.94 4.05 -14.90
CA ALA A 75 -1.08 3.88 -16.07
C ALA A 75 0.04 4.92 -16.04
N ALA A 76 1.24 4.52 -16.45
CA ALA A 76 2.42 5.36 -16.53
C ALA A 76 3.21 5.08 -17.82
N SER A 77 4.16 5.95 -18.11
CA SER A 77 5.11 5.76 -19.20
C SER A 77 6.50 6.14 -18.72
N GLY A 78 7.40 5.16 -18.68
CA GLY A 78 8.79 5.32 -18.35
C GLY A 78 9.62 5.68 -19.58
N GLN A 79 10.73 6.39 -19.35
CA GLN A 79 11.77 6.56 -20.35
C GLN A 79 13.14 6.53 -19.68
N TRP A 80 14.11 5.88 -20.31
CA TRP A 80 15.50 5.89 -19.85
C TRP A 80 16.46 5.86 -21.02
N ARG A 81 17.69 6.28 -20.76
CA ARG A 81 18.78 6.25 -21.72
C ARG A 81 19.59 4.96 -21.54
N MET A 82 19.76 4.23 -22.64
CA MET A 82 20.62 3.05 -22.70
C MET A 82 22.10 3.41 -22.81
N ALA A 83 22.96 2.41 -22.63
CA ALA A 83 24.42 2.59 -22.70
C ALA A 83 24.92 3.08 -24.07
N ASP A 84 24.21 2.76 -25.14
CA ASP A 84 24.50 3.21 -26.52
C ASP A 84 23.92 4.62 -26.82
N GLY A 85 23.25 5.24 -25.86
CA GLY A 85 22.61 6.55 -25.99
C GLY A 85 21.19 6.52 -26.54
N ALA A 86 20.65 5.35 -26.92
CA ALA A 86 19.26 5.22 -27.34
C ALA A 86 18.30 5.52 -26.17
N ILE A 87 17.10 6.02 -26.49
CA ILE A 87 16.03 6.25 -25.52
C ILE A 87 15.01 5.14 -25.66
N GLU A 88 14.92 4.31 -24.63
CA GLU A 88 13.86 3.32 -24.46
C GLU A 88 12.64 3.98 -23.84
N ARG A 89 11.46 3.53 -24.26
CA ARG A 89 10.18 3.95 -23.70
C ARG A 89 9.38 2.71 -23.35
N GLU A 90 8.82 2.70 -22.16
CA GLU A 90 8.04 1.59 -21.68
C GLU A 90 6.69 2.07 -21.14
N THR A 91 5.62 1.42 -21.58
CA THR A 91 4.32 1.55 -20.94
C THR A 91 4.33 0.73 -19.65
N SER A 92 3.82 1.31 -18.57
CA SER A 92 3.88 0.71 -17.25
C SER A 92 2.57 0.89 -16.49
N HIS A 93 2.36 0.06 -15.49
CA HIS A 93 1.43 0.31 -14.41
C HIS A 93 2.20 0.63 -13.13
N VAL A 94 1.76 1.65 -12.40
CA VAL A 94 2.24 1.91 -11.05
C VAL A 94 1.19 1.41 -10.07
N LEU A 95 1.64 0.73 -9.03
CA LEU A 95 0.84 0.27 -7.91
C LEU A 95 1.40 0.89 -6.64
N GLN A 96 0.55 1.60 -5.91
CA GLN A 96 0.86 2.17 -4.61
C GLN A 96 0.09 1.46 -3.52
N LEU A 97 0.83 0.90 -2.57
CA LEU A 97 0.34 0.18 -1.41
C LEU A 97 0.61 1.02 -0.18
N THR A 98 -0.42 1.25 0.64
CA THR A 98 -0.27 1.95 1.93
C THR A 98 -0.83 1.03 3.01
N TYR A 99 0.00 0.67 3.98
CA TYR A 99 -0.33 -0.35 4.98
C TYR A 99 0.34 -0.06 6.33
N ASP A 100 -0.21 -0.61 7.42
CA ASP A 100 0.43 -0.60 8.73
C ASP A 100 1.63 -1.57 8.72
N PRO A 101 2.86 -1.11 8.98
CA PRO A 101 4.03 -1.98 9.02
C PRO A 101 4.02 -2.96 10.19
N HIS A 102 3.16 -2.79 11.18
CA HIS A 102 2.96 -3.74 12.27
C HIS A 102 1.81 -4.67 11.93
N PRO A 103 2.04 -5.98 11.83
CA PRO A 103 0.95 -6.94 11.69
C PRO A 103 -0.03 -6.77 12.84
N HIS A 104 -1.33 -6.92 12.60
CA HIS A 104 -2.32 -7.05 13.67
C HIS A 104 -1.92 -8.21 14.57
N GLU A 105 -1.28 -7.92 15.70
CA GLU A 105 -1.09 -8.88 16.76
C GLU A 105 -2.49 -9.31 17.21
N LYS A 106 -2.81 -10.60 17.10
CA LYS A 106 -4.09 -11.11 17.62
C LYS A 106 -4.16 -10.72 19.10
N PRO A 107 -5.22 -10.01 19.55
CA PRO A 107 -5.34 -9.68 20.97
C PRO A 107 -5.36 -11.00 21.76
N PRO A 108 -4.59 -11.12 22.86
CA PRO A 108 -4.41 -12.37 23.61
C PRO A 108 -5.69 -12.89 24.29
N TYR A 109 -6.85 -12.27 24.05
CA TYR A 109 -8.14 -12.69 24.59
C TYR A 109 -9.08 -13.34 23.55
N ALA A 110 -8.68 -13.47 22.29
CA ALA A 110 -9.48 -14.16 21.27
C ALA A 110 -9.27 -15.69 21.30
N ALA A 111 -9.49 -16.31 22.46
CA ALA A 111 -9.71 -17.74 22.60
C ALA A 111 -10.82 -17.96 23.64
N SER A 112 -12.00 -18.33 23.17
CA SER A 112 -13.06 -18.98 23.94
C SER A 112 -13.69 -20.03 23.05
#